data_AF-A0A3C1LBD6-F1
#
_entry.id   AF-A0A3C1LBD6-F1
#
_cell.length_a   1.000
_cell.length_b   1.000
_cell.length_c   1.000
_cell.angle_alpha   90.00
_cell.angle_beta   90.00
_cell.angle_gamma   90.00
#
_symmetry.space_group_name_H-M   'P 1'
#
loop_
_entity.id
_entity.type
_entity.pdbx_description
1 polymer ?
#
loop_
_entity_poly.entity_id
_entity_poly.type
_entity_poly.pdbx_seq_one_letter_code
_entity_poly.pdbx_strand_id
1 'polypeptide(L)'
;MAMGAVKLFMQMAKDNGMSNNATVRQDLVKLHTLHEVGRMLAMRLKAEKSAGRDIPGAANIAKLSMSEIMRQSRDLGLRLAGAGGMLHAYNAADRKQLDDATGQPLLAFVTEMGLFAQAPPIYGGTDQVQRN
;
A
#
# COMPACT_ATOMS: atom_id res chain seq x y z
N MET A 1 -4.26 0.08 10.12
CA MET A 1 -4.05 0.63 8.77
C MET A 1 -3.37 -0.38 7.85
N ALA A 2 -2.09 -0.74 8.06
CA ALA A 2 -1.31 -1.70 7.24
C ALA A 2 -1.97 -3.06 6.92
N MET A 3 -2.45 -3.78 7.95
CA MET A 3 -3.17 -5.07 7.79
C MET A 3 -4.49 -4.95 7.02
N GLY A 4 -5.01 -3.73 6.83
CA GLY A 4 -6.22 -3.48 6.05
C GLY A 4 -5.95 -3.56 4.54
N ALA A 5 -4.83 -3.03 4.06
CA ALA A 5 -4.52 -2.96 2.64
C ALA A 5 -4.26 -4.35 2.01
N VAL A 6 -3.49 -5.21 2.69
CA VAL A 6 -3.25 -6.59 2.19
C VAL A 6 -4.54 -7.38 2.11
N LYS A 7 -5.40 -7.31 3.15
CA LYS A 7 -6.71 -7.97 3.15
C LYS A 7 -7.62 -7.44 2.03
N LEU A 8 -7.59 -6.14 1.79
CA LEU A 8 -8.32 -5.51 0.70
C LEU A 8 -7.87 -6.06 -0.67
N PHE A 9 -6.57 -6.13 -0.94
CA PHE A 9 -6.08 -6.70 -2.20
C PHE A 9 -6.31 -8.20 -2.33
N MET A 10 -6.27 -8.95 -1.22
CA MET A 10 -6.67 -10.35 -1.22
C MET A 10 -8.14 -10.51 -1.61
N GLN A 11 -9.02 -9.63 -1.14
CA GLN A 11 -10.43 -9.66 -1.51
C GLN A 11 -10.61 -9.32 -2.99
N MET A 12 -9.98 -8.25 -3.48
CA MET A 12 -10.00 -7.91 -4.91
C MET A 12 -9.48 -9.06 -5.80
N ALA A 13 -8.43 -9.75 -5.36
CA ALA A 13 -7.91 -10.92 -6.07
C ALA A 13 -8.89 -12.10 -6.08
N LYS A 14 -9.75 -12.23 -5.08
CA LYS A 14 -10.84 -13.23 -5.09
C LYS A 14 -11.94 -12.81 -6.06
N ASP A 15 -12.41 -11.58 -5.92
CA ASP A 15 -13.52 -11.03 -6.71
C ASP A 15 -13.19 -11.08 -8.21
N ASN A 16 -11.94 -10.85 -8.57
CA ASN A 16 -11.48 -10.84 -9.95
C ASN A 16 -10.92 -12.20 -10.43
N GLY A 17 -11.10 -13.28 -9.65
CA GLY A 17 -10.66 -14.64 -10.03
C GLY A 17 -9.14 -14.83 -10.11
N MET A 18 -8.36 -13.90 -9.56
CA MET A 18 -6.89 -13.87 -9.62
C MET A 18 -6.21 -14.54 -8.41
N SER A 19 -6.96 -15.12 -7.48
CA SER A 19 -6.41 -15.71 -6.24
C SER A 19 -5.42 -16.85 -6.47
N ASN A 20 -5.58 -17.60 -7.56
CA ASN A 20 -4.67 -18.69 -7.94
C ASN A 20 -3.56 -18.25 -8.90
N ASN A 21 -3.54 -16.97 -9.32
CA ASN A 21 -2.49 -16.46 -10.18
C ASN A 21 -1.17 -16.39 -9.37
N ALA A 22 -0.16 -17.13 -9.83
CA ALA A 22 1.12 -17.26 -9.13
C ALA A 22 1.79 -15.91 -8.85
N THR A 23 1.75 -14.99 -9.82
CA THR A 23 2.39 -13.68 -9.69
C THR A 23 1.63 -12.75 -8.74
N VAL A 24 0.29 -12.77 -8.76
CA VAL A 24 -0.55 -12.01 -7.81
C VAL A 24 -0.32 -12.51 -6.38
N ARG A 25 -0.24 -13.83 -6.19
CA ARG A 25 0.11 -14.41 -4.88
C ARG A 25 1.47 -13.97 -4.40
N GLN A 26 2.46 -13.93 -5.29
CA GLN A 26 3.81 -13.48 -4.96
C GLN A 26 3.81 -12.02 -4.51
N ASP A 27 3.10 -11.14 -5.23
CA ASP A 27 2.99 -9.72 -4.89
C ASP A 27 2.26 -9.51 -3.55
N LEU A 28 1.18 -10.25 -3.30
CA LEU A 28 0.46 -10.23 -2.02
C LEU A 28 1.34 -10.65 -0.85
N VAL A 29 2.12 -11.73 -1.00
CA VAL A 29 3.04 -12.19 0.04
C VAL A 29 4.17 -11.19 0.25
N LYS A 30 4.75 -10.64 -0.82
CA LYS A 30 5.79 -9.60 -0.71
C LYS A 30 5.29 -8.40 0.09
N LEU A 31 4.09 -7.92 -0.25
CA LEU A 31 3.47 -6.80 0.46
C LEU A 31 3.21 -7.14 1.93
N HIS A 32 2.70 -8.35 2.22
CA HIS A 32 2.53 -8.83 3.59
C HIS A 32 3.86 -8.85 4.36
N THR A 33 4.92 -9.40 3.77
CA THR A 33 6.25 -9.46 4.38
C THR A 33 6.81 -8.07 4.70
N LEU A 34 6.67 -7.09 3.79
CA LEU A 34 7.12 -5.72 4.07
C LEU A 34 6.41 -5.11 5.29
N HIS A 35 5.11 -5.34 5.42
CA HIS A 35 4.34 -4.87 6.59
C HIS A 35 4.78 -5.57 7.88
N GLU A 36 5.02 -6.89 7.84
CA GLU A 36 5.50 -7.62 9.01
C GLU A 36 6.89 -7.17 9.43
N VAL A 37 7.80 -6.93 8.49
CA VAL A 37 9.13 -6.38 8.79
C VAL A 37 9.02 -4.99 9.42
N GLY A 38 8.16 -4.11 8.88
CA GLY A 38 7.90 -2.80 9.48
C GLY A 38 7.32 -2.88 10.90
N ARG A 39 6.37 -3.81 11.12
CA ARG A 39 5.80 -4.08 12.45
C ARG A 39 6.86 -4.56 13.43
N MET A 40 7.73 -5.49 13.01
CA MET A 40 8.84 -5.99 13.83
C MET A 40 9.85 -4.89 14.17
N LEU A 41 10.20 -4.02 13.21
CA LEU A 41 11.05 -2.86 13.45
C LEU A 41 10.42 -1.92 14.50
N ALA A 42 9.12 -1.62 14.39
CA ALA A 42 8.44 -0.77 15.35
C ALA A 42 8.42 -1.37 16.77
N MET A 43 8.20 -2.68 16.90
CA MET A 43 8.28 -3.38 18.18
C MET A 43 9.70 -3.31 18.77
N ARG A 44 10.72 -3.53 17.94
CA ARG A 44 12.13 -3.44 18.36
C ARG A 44 12.48 -2.02 18.82
N LEU A 45 12.11 -1.00 18.05
CA LEU A 45 12.34 0.40 18.40
C LEU A 45 11.67 0.76 19.73
N LYS A 46 10.43 0.30 19.95
CA LYS A 46 9.72 0.48 21.22
C LYS A 46 10.48 -0.15 22.39
N ALA A 47 10.98 -1.37 22.23
CA ALA A 47 11.73 -2.07 23.27
C ALA A 47 13.05 -1.36 23.61
N GLU A 48 13.81 -0.91 22.60
CA GLU A 48 15.05 -0.15 22.80
C GLU A 48 14.79 1.17 23.54
N LYS A 49 13.75 1.92 23.12
CA LYS A 49 13.35 3.15 23.80
C LYS A 49 12.96 2.94 25.26
N SER A 50 12.25 1.86 25.57
CA SER A 50 11.92 1.49 26.95
C SER A 50 13.16 1.15 27.79
N ALA A 51 14.26 0.76 27.16
CA ALA A 51 15.54 0.50 27.81
C ALA A 51 16.48 1.73 27.81
N GLY A 52 15.99 2.93 27.46
CA GLY A 52 16.79 4.15 27.39
C GLY A 52 17.76 4.22 26.22
N ARG A 53 17.60 3.34 25.22
CA ARG A 53 18.41 3.29 23.99
C ARG A 53 17.59 3.73 22.78
N ASP A 54 18.24 3.83 21.63
CA ASP A 54 17.58 4.12 20.36
C ASP A 54 18.17 3.26 19.23
N ILE A 55 17.47 3.21 18.10
CA ILE A 55 17.96 2.56 16.88
C ILE A 55 18.21 3.65 15.84
N PRO A 56 19.49 4.01 15.59
CA PRO A 56 19.84 5.01 14.58
C PRO A 56 19.22 4.68 13.22
N GLY A 57 18.61 5.68 12.59
CA GLY A 57 17.99 5.54 11.26
C GLY A 57 16.67 4.74 11.23
N ALA A 58 16.13 4.27 12.35
CA ALA A 58 14.87 3.52 12.35
C ALA A 58 13.69 4.31 11.76
N ALA A 59 13.65 5.62 11.99
CA ALA A 59 12.66 6.50 11.38
C ALA A 59 12.81 6.59 9.86
N ASN A 60 14.05 6.75 9.37
CA ASN A 60 14.38 6.77 7.95
C ASN A 60 14.00 5.45 7.26
N ILE A 61 14.36 4.31 7.86
CA ILE A 61 14.00 2.98 7.36
C ILE A 61 12.48 2.81 7.31
N ALA A 62 11.76 3.24 8.35
CA ALA A 62 10.31 3.18 8.36
C ALA A 62 9.69 4.03 7.24
N LYS A 63 10.23 5.23 7.00
CA LYS A 63 9.81 6.11 5.90
C LYS A 63 10.04 5.44 4.55
N LEU A 64 11.25 4.95 4.27
CA LEU A 64 11.58 4.27 3.02
C LEU A 64 10.71 3.03 2.80
N SER A 65 10.46 2.26 3.85
CA SER A 65 9.56 1.11 3.83
C SER A 65 8.14 1.54 3.46
N MET A 66 7.65 2.66 3.99
CA MET A 66 6.35 3.21 3.62
C MET A 66 6.27 3.61 2.14
N SER A 67 7.31 4.25 1.60
CA SER A 67 7.40 4.57 0.17
C SER A 67 7.31 3.31 -0.69
N GLU A 68 8.01 2.24 -0.30
CA GLU A 68 8.00 0.97 -1.02
C GLU A 68 6.65 0.25 -0.94
N ILE A 69 6.06 0.18 0.25
CA ILE A 69 4.73 -0.39 0.48
C ILE A 69 3.69 0.33 -0.37
N MET A 70 3.74 1.66 -0.43
CA MET A 70 2.77 2.46 -1.18
C MET A 70 2.89 2.19 -2.69
N ARG A 71 4.11 2.16 -3.24
CA ARG A 71 4.33 1.84 -4.66
C ARG A 71 3.86 0.43 -5.02
N GLN A 72 4.20 -0.56 -4.20
CA GLN A 72 3.75 -1.94 -4.43
C GLN A 72 2.23 -2.09 -4.29
N SER A 73 1.62 -1.38 -3.35
CA SER A 73 0.16 -1.36 -3.18
C SER A 73 -0.52 -0.74 -4.41
N ARG A 74 0.00 0.38 -4.94
CA ARG A 74 -0.46 0.95 -6.22
C ARG A 74 -0.39 -0.07 -7.34
N ASP A 75 0.79 -0.64 -7.58
CA ASP A 75 1.02 -1.50 -8.75
C ASP A 75 0.13 -2.74 -8.70
N LEU A 76 0.04 -3.38 -7.52
CA LEU A 76 -0.85 -4.53 -7.32
C LEU A 76 -2.33 -4.14 -7.40
N GLY A 77 -2.73 -3.04 -6.78
CA GLY A 77 -4.11 -2.56 -6.78
C GLY A 77 -4.60 -2.25 -8.20
N LEU A 78 -3.85 -1.46 -8.97
CA LEU A 78 -4.18 -1.12 -10.35
C LEU A 78 -4.21 -2.35 -11.25
N ARG A 79 -3.27 -3.27 -11.06
CA ARG A 79 -3.25 -4.55 -11.77
C ARG A 79 -4.48 -5.39 -11.49
N LEU A 80 -4.90 -5.46 -10.22
CA LEU A 80 -6.12 -6.18 -9.84
C LEU A 80 -7.36 -5.49 -10.39
N ALA A 81 -7.43 -4.15 -10.41
CA ALA A 81 -8.53 -3.39 -10.99
C ALA A 81 -8.66 -3.55 -12.52
N GLY A 82 -7.57 -3.92 -13.21
CA GLY A 82 -7.56 -4.09 -14.66
C GLY A 82 -7.90 -2.78 -15.39
N ALA A 83 -8.72 -2.86 -16.45
CA ALA A 83 -9.14 -1.68 -17.21
C ALA A 83 -9.91 -0.65 -16.36
N GLY A 84 -10.58 -1.11 -15.30
CA GLY A 84 -11.27 -0.22 -14.35
C GLY A 84 -10.30 0.77 -13.69
N GLY A 85 -9.02 0.40 -13.52
CA GLY A 85 -8.00 1.27 -12.93
C GLY A 85 -7.75 2.60 -13.67
N MET A 86 -8.32 2.78 -14.86
CA MET A 86 -8.32 4.04 -15.61
C MET A 86 -9.49 4.97 -15.26
N LEU A 87 -10.47 4.50 -14.48
CA LEU A 87 -11.68 5.23 -14.12
C LEU A 87 -11.55 5.74 -12.68
N HIS A 88 -11.53 7.06 -12.52
CA HIS A 88 -11.43 7.71 -11.22
C HIS A 88 -12.57 8.71 -11.02
N ALA A 89 -13.15 8.70 -9.82
CA ALA A 89 -14.16 9.65 -9.38
C ALA A 89 -13.57 10.59 -8.33
N TYR A 90 -13.49 11.89 -8.66
CA TYR A 90 -12.83 12.89 -7.82
C TYR A 90 -13.70 13.37 -6.64
N ASN A 91 -15.02 13.18 -6.70
CA ASN A 91 -15.95 13.61 -5.66
C ASN A 91 -16.87 12.45 -5.21
N ALA A 92 -17.56 12.63 -4.09
CA ALA A 92 -18.38 11.57 -3.49
C ALA A 92 -19.61 11.19 -4.34
N ALA A 93 -20.20 12.14 -5.07
CA ALA A 93 -21.35 11.87 -5.92
C ALA A 93 -20.97 10.94 -7.08
N ASP A 94 -19.84 11.21 -7.73
CA ASP A 94 -19.34 10.44 -8.86
C ASP A 94 -18.86 9.04 -8.42
N ARG A 95 -18.41 8.86 -7.17
CA ARG A 95 -17.99 7.54 -6.66
C ARG A 95 -19.14 6.54 -6.68
N LYS A 96 -20.34 6.94 -6.25
CA LYS A 96 -21.52 6.07 -6.31
C LYS A 96 -21.83 5.69 -7.75
N GLN A 97 -21.78 6.64 -8.68
CA GLN A 97 -22.02 6.37 -10.09
C GLN A 97 -20.98 5.42 -10.69
N LEU A 98 -19.70 5.58 -10.31
CA LEU A 98 -18.62 4.69 -10.72
C LEU A 98 -18.82 3.27 -10.19
N ASP A 99 -19.21 3.12 -8.93
CA ASP A 99 -19.48 1.82 -8.31
C ASP A 99 -20.66 1.12 -9.02
N ASP A 100 -21.76 1.85 -9.26
CA ASP A 100 -22.94 1.33 -9.96
C ASP A 100 -22.61 0.91 -11.41
N ALA A 101 -21.74 1.65 -12.10
CA ALA A 101 -21.36 1.39 -13.49
C ALA A 101 -20.35 0.23 -13.66
N THR A 102 -19.49 0.02 -12.66
CA THR A 102 -18.37 -0.95 -12.75
C THR A 102 -18.58 -2.21 -11.93
N GLY A 103 -19.44 -2.16 -10.90
CA GLY A 103 -19.55 -3.21 -9.90
C GLY A 103 -18.30 -3.36 -9.02
N GLN A 104 -17.40 -2.36 -9.01
CA GLN A 104 -16.12 -2.40 -8.30
C GLN A 104 -16.05 -1.35 -7.18
N PRO A 105 -16.63 -1.62 -6.00
CA PRO A 105 -16.76 -0.63 -4.91
C PRO A 105 -15.42 -0.16 -4.32
N LEU A 106 -14.32 -0.84 -4.62
CA LEU A 106 -12.97 -0.48 -4.17
C LEU A 106 -12.19 0.34 -5.21
N LEU A 107 -12.78 0.61 -6.37
CA LEU A 107 -12.06 1.18 -7.50
C LEU A 107 -11.58 2.61 -7.24
N ALA A 108 -12.44 3.44 -6.64
CA ALA A 108 -12.08 4.80 -6.27
C ALA A 108 -10.91 4.84 -5.27
N PHE A 109 -10.87 3.91 -4.31
CA PHE A 109 -9.78 3.80 -3.35
C PHE A 109 -8.45 3.44 -4.03
N VAL A 110 -8.47 2.45 -4.93
CA VAL A 110 -7.26 2.01 -5.65
C VAL A 110 -6.72 3.11 -6.57
N THR A 111 -7.58 3.79 -7.30
CA THR A 111 -7.18 4.86 -8.21
C THR A 111 -6.69 6.11 -7.45
N GLU A 112 -7.32 6.46 -6.33
CA GLU A 112 -6.84 7.51 -5.43
C GLU A 112 -5.45 7.20 -4.87
N MET A 113 -5.23 5.97 -4.41
CA MET A 113 -3.91 5.50 -4.00
C MET A 113 -2.90 5.59 -5.16
N GLY A 114 -3.31 5.29 -6.39
CA GLY A 114 -2.46 5.41 -7.56
C GLY A 114 -1.97 6.83 -7.82
N LEU A 115 -2.84 7.82 -7.64
CA LEU A 115 -2.48 9.23 -7.70
C LEU A 115 -1.56 9.63 -6.53
N PHE A 116 -1.87 9.16 -5.32
CA PHE A 116 -1.14 9.55 -4.11
C PHE A 116 0.24 8.89 -3.97
N ALA A 117 0.47 7.71 -4.57
CA ALA A 117 1.67 6.91 -4.34
C ALA A 117 3.00 7.59 -4.70
N GLN A 118 2.97 8.67 -5.51
CA GLN A 118 4.15 9.45 -5.86
C GLN A 118 4.53 10.49 -4.79
N ALA A 119 3.63 10.78 -3.85
CA ALA A 119 3.85 11.79 -2.84
C ALA A 119 4.87 11.33 -1.76
N PRO A 120 4.75 10.13 -1.12
CA PRO A 120 5.65 9.73 -0.03
C PRO A 120 7.15 9.70 -0.39
N PRO A 121 7.57 9.34 -1.61
CA PRO A 121 8.98 9.42 -2.00
C PRO A 121 9.57 10.83 -2.00
N ILE A 122 8.75 11.88 -1.94
CA ILE A 122 9.15 13.29 -2.01
C ILE A 122 8.86 14.03 -0.69
N TYR A 123 7.60 14.06 -0.25
CA TYR A 123 7.24 14.81 0.96
C TYR A 123 7.80 14.13 2.21
N GLY A 124 8.20 14.94 3.21
CA GLY A 124 8.86 14.41 4.40
C GLY A 124 10.31 13.97 4.16
N GLY A 125 10.95 14.50 3.11
CA GLY A 125 12.33 14.19 2.71
C GLY A 125 12.38 13.11 1.64
N THR A 126 13.16 13.35 0.59
CA THR A 126 13.22 12.43 -0.56
C THR A 126 13.75 11.07 -0.15
N ASP A 127 13.37 10.00 -0.86
CA ASP A 127 13.90 8.65 -0.60
C ASP A 127 15.44 8.62 -0.68
N GLN A 128 16.06 9.46 -1.51
CA GLN A 128 17.51 9.59 -1.62
C GLN A 128 18.13 10.20 -0.36
N VAL A 129 17.54 11.27 0.18
CA VAL A 129 18.02 11.90 1.42
C VAL A 129 17.80 10.98 2.60
N GLN A 130 16.68 10.27 2.65
CA GLN A 130 16.35 9.34 3.74
C GLN A 130 17.25 8.10 3.75
N ARG A 131 17.85 7.74 2.62
CA ARG A 131 18.75 6.59 2.50
C ARG A 131 20.17 6.87 2.97
N ASN A 132 20.60 8.13 2.90
CA ASN A 132 21.95 8.58 3.30
C ASN A 132 22.01 8.84 4.80
#